data_AF-A0A9P2G5S0-F1
#
_entry.id   AF-A0A9P2G5S0-F1
#
_cell.length_a   1.000
_cell.length_b   1.000
_cell.length_c   1.000
_cell.angle_alpha   90.00
_cell.angle_beta   90.00
_cell.angle_gamma   90.00
#
_symmetry.space_group_name_H-M   'P 1'
#
loop_
_entity.id
_entity.type
_entity.pdbx_description
1 polymer ?
#
loop_
_entity_poly.entity_id
_entity_poly.type
_entity_poly.pdbx_seq_one_letter_code
_entity_poly.pdbx_strand_id
1 'polypeptide(L)'
;MNNLVVKFIFTKPVTLMEKIKISRIEKINNKKTRKILKYSICIRENITNDNVAKYIKFIKDIDIPNITLCKSAIIDVYKAIKDNENIQDDLKSDLRILLGCKGITFIY
;
A
#
# COMPACT_ATOMS: atom_id res chain seq x y z
N MET A 1 -28.87 10.11 -44.57
CA MET A 1 -28.07 11.14 -43.89
C MET A 1 -28.03 10.78 -42.41
N ASN A 2 -26.94 10.15 -41.93
CA ASN A 2 -26.82 9.74 -40.53
C ASN A 2 -26.00 10.77 -39.76
N ASN A 3 -26.66 11.53 -38.89
CA ASN A 3 -26.02 12.45 -37.96
C ASN A 3 -25.34 11.66 -36.84
N LEU A 4 -24.03 11.43 -36.96
CA LEU A 4 -23.18 11.00 -35.85
C LEU A 4 -22.89 12.21 -34.95
N VAL A 5 -23.74 12.40 -33.93
CA VAL A 5 -23.49 13.36 -32.85
C VAL A 5 -22.36 12.83 -31.99
N VAL A 6 -21.13 13.26 -32.30
CA VAL A 6 -19.95 13.03 -31.47
C VAL A 6 -20.12 13.84 -30.18
N LYS A 7 -20.48 13.17 -29.08
CA LYS A 7 -20.42 13.76 -27.74
C LYS A 7 -18.96 13.97 -27.35
N PHE A 8 -18.47 15.20 -27.54
CA PHE A 8 -17.19 15.62 -26.98
C PHE A 8 -17.29 15.65 -25.45
N ILE A 9 -16.62 14.72 -24.79
CA ILE A 9 -16.38 14.77 -23.35
C ILE A 9 -15.33 15.87 -23.12
N PHE A 10 -15.79 17.09 -22.84
CA PHE A 10 -14.91 18.19 -22.42
C PHE A 10 -14.29 17.85 -21.06
N THR A 11 -13.08 17.29 -21.06
CA THR A 11 -12.23 17.26 -19.87
C THR A 11 -11.76 18.68 -19.61
N LYS A 12 -12.13 19.25 -18.45
CA LYS A 12 -11.69 20.59 -18.05
C LYS A 12 -10.15 20.68 -18.13
N PRO A 13 -9.58 21.70 -18.78
CA PRO A 13 -8.13 21.85 -18.84
C PRO A 13 -7.57 22.06 -17.42
N VAL A 14 -6.70 21.14 -17.00
CA VAL A 14 -6.00 21.23 -15.71
C VAL A 14 -5.01 22.39 -15.77
N THR A 15 -5.17 23.34 -14.87
CA THR A 15 -4.30 24.52 -14.76
C THR A 15 -2.86 24.11 -14.41
N LEU A 16 -1.88 24.96 -14.76
CA LEU A 16 -0.46 24.74 -14.38
C LEU A 16 -0.29 24.51 -12.87
N MET A 17 -1.06 25.22 -12.04
CA MET A 17 -1.00 25.08 -10.58
C MET A 17 -1.51 23.71 -10.11
N GLU A 18 -2.56 23.19 -10.73
CA GLU A 18 -3.07 21.83 -10.45
C GLU A 18 -2.06 20.76 -10.90
N LYS A 19 -1.41 20.92 -12.06
CA LYS A 19 -0.34 20.01 -12.51
C LYS A 19 0.83 19.94 -11.52
N ILE A 20 1.24 21.08 -10.95
CA ILE A 20 2.29 21.13 -9.93
C ILE A 20 1.86 20.41 -8.65
N LYS A 21 0.60 20.61 -8.20
CA LYS A 21 0.06 19.92 -7.02
C LYS A 21 0.03 18.41 -7.22
N ILE A 22 -0.45 17.93 -8.37
CA ILE A 22 -0.49 16.50 -8.73
C ILE A 22 0.93 15.91 -8.69
N SER A 23 1.90 16.55 -9.34
CA SER A 23 3.28 16.08 -9.37
C SER A 23 3.91 15.97 -7.97
N ARG A 24 3.59 16.91 -7.05
CA ARG A 24 4.06 16.83 -5.66
C ARG A 24 3.44 15.65 -4.92
N ILE A 25 2.14 15.41 -5.08
CA ILE A 25 1.44 14.27 -4.48
C ILE A 25 2.04 12.95 -5.00
N GLU A 26 2.26 12.83 -6.30
CA GLU A 26 2.89 11.65 -6.91
C GLU A 26 4.29 11.39 -6.36
N LYS A 27 5.12 12.43 -6.21
CA LYS A 27 6.45 12.31 -5.61
C LYS A 27 6.40 11.81 -4.16
N ILE A 28 5.45 12.31 -3.36
CA ILE A 28 5.24 11.86 -1.98
C ILE A 28 4.82 10.39 -1.96
N ASN A 29 3.86 10.01 -2.80
CA ASN A 29 3.38 8.63 -2.91
C ASN A 29 4.50 7.69 -3.34
N ASN A 30 5.29 8.05 -4.36
CA ASN A 30 6.44 7.26 -4.80
C ASN A 30 7.49 7.05 -3.69
N LYS A 31 7.75 8.07 -2.86
CA LYS A 31 8.65 7.95 -1.71
C LYS A 31 8.09 6.99 -0.66
N LYS A 32 6.79 7.06 -0.36
CA LYS A 32 6.11 6.14 0.56
C LYS A 32 6.11 4.71 0.03
N THR A 33 5.77 4.51 -1.25
CA THR A 33 5.81 3.21 -1.94
C THR A 33 7.18 2.56 -1.84
N ARG A 34 8.26 3.29 -2.17
CA ARG A 34 9.63 2.76 -2.06
C ARG A 34 9.98 2.32 -0.64
N LYS A 35 9.57 3.10 0.37
CA LYS A 35 9.79 2.72 1.78
C LYS A 35 9.04 1.44 2.14
N ILE A 36 7.76 1.33 1.77
CA ILE A 36 6.94 0.14 2.03
C ILE A 36 7.58 -1.09 1.38
N LEU A 37 7.97 -1.01 0.11
CA LEU A 37 8.60 -2.11 -0.60
C LEU A 37 9.91 -2.53 0.06
N LYS A 38 10.78 -1.57 0.40
CA LYS A 38 12.06 -1.86 1.06
C LYS A 38 11.85 -2.57 2.39
N TYR A 39 10.97 -2.05 3.25
CA TYR A 39 10.68 -2.68 4.54
C TYR A 39 10.03 -4.07 4.37
N SER A 40 9.17 -4.23 3.37
CA SER A 40 8.51 -5.50 3.07
C SER A 40 9.50 -6.57 2.60
N ILE A 41 10.51 -6.19 1.83
CA ILE A 41 11.61 -7.09 1.44
C ILE A 41 12.43 -7.47 2.68
N CYS A 42 12.87 -6.48 3.47
CA CYS A 42 13.72 -6.73 4.63
C CYS A 42 13.07 -7.67 5.67
N ILE A 43 11.77 -7.52 5.94
CA ILE A 43 11.07 -8.43 6.86
C ILE A 43 10.97 -9.85 6.29
N ARG A 44 10.72 -9.99 4.98
CA ARG A 44 10.60 -11.29 4.32
C ARG A 44 11.90 -12.07 4.33
N GLU A 45 13.04 -11.38 4.25
CA GLU A 45 14.37 -11.99 4.32
C GLU A 45 14.75 -12.46 5.73
N ASN A 46 14.16 -11.88 6.79
CA ASN A 46 14.49 -12.20 8.18
C ASN A 46 13.25 -12.09 9.08
N ILE A 47 12.39 -13.10 9.00
CA ILE A 47 11.14 -13.18 9.76
C ILE A 47 11.43 -13.66 11.19
N THR A 48 11.41 -12.73 12.13
CA THR A 48 11.53 -12.96 13.58
C THR A 48 10.50 -12.10 14.32
N ASN A 49 10.14 -12.48 15.56
CA ASN A 49 9.16 -11.73 16.36
C ASN A 49 9.53 -10.24 16.49
N ASP A 50 10.79 -9.93 16.78
CA ASP A 50 11.29 -8.56 16.87
C ASP A 50 11.11 -7.77 15.57
N ASN A 51 11.42 -8.39 14.43
CA ASN A 51 11.30 -7.73 13.14
C ASN A 51 9.82 -7.56 12.74
N VAL A 52 8.97 -8.52 13.08
CA VAL A 52 7.51 -8.42 12.86
C VAL A 52 6.93 -7.30 13.71
N ALA A 53 7.29 -7.19 14.98
CA ALA A 53 6.87 -6.08 15.84
C ALA A 53 7.31 -4.71 15.30
N LYS A 54 8.55 -4.60 14.80
CA LYS A 54 9.04 -3.39 14.12
C LYS A 54 8.25 -3.09 12.84
N TYR A 55 7.88 -4.12 12.09
CA TYR A 55 7.09 -3.98 10.86
C TYR A 55 5.65 -3.50 11.17
N ILE A 56 5.01 -4.06 12.20
CA ILE A 56 3.69 -3.60 12.69
C ILE A 56 3.76 -2.11 13.04
N LYS A 57 4.77 -1.70 13.82
CA LYS A 57 4.98 -0.29 14.15
C LYS A 57 5.16 0.58 12.90
N PHE A 58 5.97 0.13 11.95
CA PHE A 58 6.16 0.82 10.68
C PHE A 58 4.85 1.00 9.90
N ILE A 59 4.04 -0.05 9.78
CA ILE A 59 2.74 0.00 9.08
C ILE A 59 1.74 0.91 9.80
N LYS A 60 1.78 0.93 11.14
CA LYS A 60 0.95 1.83 11.95
C LYS A 60 1.25 3.29 11.64
N ASP A 61 2.52 3.65 11.57
CA ASP A 61 2.98 5.04 11.44
C ASP A 61 2.96 5.57 10.00
N ILE A 62 2.85 4.71 8.99
CA ILE A 62 2.86 5.11 7.58
C ILE A 62 1.45 5.20 6.98
N ASP A 63 1.24 6.19 6.11
CA ASP A 63 0.11 6.17 5.18
C ASP A 63 0.43 5.25 4.01
N ILE A 64 -0.42 4.26 3.80
CA ILE A 64 -0.29 3.34 2.68
C ILE A 64 -0.91 4.00 1.45
N PRO A 65 -0.14 4.33 0.40
CA PRO A 65 -0.71 4.85 -0.83
C PRO A 65 -1.72 3.86 -1.40
N ASN A 66 -2.81 4.36 -2.00
CA ASN A 66 -3.80 3.53 -2.68
C ASN A 66 -3.27 3.04 -4.05
N ILE A 67 -2.16 2.32 -4.03
CA ILE A 67 -1.47 1.75 -5.19
C ILE A 67 -1.46 0.24 -4.99
N THR A 68 -1.92 -0.52 -5.99
CA THR A 68 -2.00 -1.99 -5.95
C THR A 68 -0.68 -2.61 -5.49
N LEU A 69 0.44 -2.12 -6.01
CA LEU A 69 1.78 -2.60 -5.65
C LEU A 69 2.07 -2.55 -4.14
N CYS A 70 1.66 -1.50 -3.44
CA CYS A 70 1.86 -1.40 -1.98
C CYS A 70 1.02 -2.44 -1.24
N LYS A 71 -0.25 -2.57 -1.62
CA LYS A 71 -1.17 -3.52 -1.00
C LYS A 71 -0.72 -4.96 -1.22
N SER A 72 -0.32 -5.31 -2.45
CA SER A 72 0.20 -6.64 -2.78
C SER A 72 1.44 -6.98 -1.96
N ALA A 73 2.43 -6.09 -1.90
CA ALA A 73 3.65 -6.34 -1.14
C ALA A 73 3.38 -6.58 0.37
N ILE A 74 2.46 -5.81 0.96
CA ILE A 74 2.09 -5.97 2.36
C ILE A 74 1.31 -7.28 2.59
N ILE A 75 0.42 -7.64 1.67
CA ILE A 75 -0.33 -8.91 1.74
C ILE A 75 0.64 -10.10 1.64
N ASP A 76 1.62 -10.05 0.76
CA ASP A 76 2.60 -11.12 0.59
C ASP A 76 3.46 -11.30 1.85
N VAL A 77 3.86 -10.19 2.49
CA VAL A 77 4.54 -10.22 3.78
C VAL A 77 3.65 -10.84 4.85
N TYR A 78 2.39 -10.43 4.93
CA TYR A 78 1.46 -10.97 5.92
C TYR A 78 1.28 -12.49 5.74
N LYS A 79 1.17 -12.99 4.50
CA LYS A 79 1.11 -14.44 4.22
C LYS A 79 2.36 -15.15 4.74
N ALA A 80 3.55 -14.63 4.42
CA ALA A 80 4.80 -15.20 4.88
C ALA A 80 4.93 -15.21 6.42
N ILE A 81 4.43 -14.19 7.11
CA ILE A 81 4.42 -14.12 8.58
C ILE A 81 3.39 -15.11 9.15
N LYS A 82 2.19 -15.17 8.57
CA LYS A 82 1.09 -16.03 9.01
C LYS A 82 1.48 -17.51 8.93
N ASP A 83 2.12 -17.89 7.84
CA ASP A 83 2.50 -19.29 7.59
C ASP A 83 3.78 -19.70 8.35
N ASN A 84 4.42 -18.77 9.09
CA ASN A 84 5.60 -19.06 9.91
C ASN A 84 5.19 -19.46 11.33
N GLU A 85 5.49 -20.70 11.71
CA GLU A 85 5.16 -21.29 13.02
C GLU A 85 5.93 -20.64 14.19
N ASN A 86 7.10 -20.04 13.93
CA ASN A 86 7.95 -19.43 14.96
C ASN A 86 7.51 -18.02 15.36
N ILE A 87 6.54 -17.44 14.64
CA ILE A 87 5.98 -16.13 14.97
C ILE A 87 4.82 -16.29 15.92
N GLN A 88 4.83 -15.48 16.98
CA GLN A 88 3.77 -15.46 17.98
C GLN A 88 2.42 -15.07 17.36
N ASP A 89 1.37 -15.74 17.79
CA ASP A 89 0.04 -15.58 17.19
C ASP A 89 -0.61 -14.22 17.49
N ASP A 90 -0.22 -13.58 18.60
CA ASP A 90 -0.59 -12.20 18.93
C ASP A 90 -0.07 -11.23 17.86
N LEU A 91 1.20 -11.34 17.45
CA LEU A 91 1.78 -10.52 16.39
C LEU A 91 1.09 -10.75 15.03
N LYS A 92 0.73 -11.99 14.70
CA LYS A 92 -0.04 -12.30 13.48
C LYS A 92 -1.41 -11.62 13.53
N SER A 93 -2.10 -11.72 14.66
CA SER A 93 -3.41 -11.13 14.88
C SER A 93 -3.37 -9.60 14.82
N ASP A 94 -2.41 -8.99 15.52
CA ASP A 94 -2.20 -7.54 15.54
C ASP A 94 -1.93 -7.00 14.15
N LEU A 95 -1.06 -7.67 13.38
CA LEU A 95 -0.79 -7.30 12.00
C LEU A 95 -2.06 -7.43 11.15
N ARG A 96 -2.84 -8.51 11.29
CA ARG A 96 -4.09 -8.69 10.55
C ARG A 96 -5.10 -7.57 10.83
N ILE A 97 -5.31 -7.25 12.10
CA ILE A 97 -6.25 -6.21 12.55
C ILE A 97 -5.78 -4.85 12.02
N LEU A 98 -4.50 -4.53 12.18
CA LEU A 98 -3.92 -3.27 11.71
C LEU A 98 -4.11 -3.10 10.20
N LEU A 99 -3.89 -4.16 9.41
CA LEU A 99 -4.07 -4.14 7.97
C LEU A 99 -5.54 -3.93 7.58
N GLY A 100 -6.47 -4.55 8.31
CA GLY A 100 -7.91 -4.28 8.18
C GLY A 100 -8.25 -2.81 8.45
N CYS A 101 -7.73 -2.23 9.53
CA CYS A 101 -7.92 -0.81 9.85
C CYS A 101 -7.34 0.14 8.80
N LYS A 102 -6.32 -0.29 8.05
CA LYS A 102 -5.70 0.47 6.95
C LYS A 102 -6.38 0.21 5.59
N GLY A 103 -7.48 -0.53 5.55
CA GLY A 103 -8.24 -0.82 4.32
C GLY A 103 -7.54 -1.82 3.39
N ILE A 104 -6.67 -2.67 3.94
CA ILE A 104 -6.10 -3.81 3.21
C ILE A 104 -6.97 -5.03 3.48
N THR A 105 -7.77 -5.38 2.48
CA THR A 105 -8.62 -6.57 2.49
C THR A 105 -7.89 -7.76 1.89
N PHE A 106 -7.91 -8.89 2.59
CA PHE A 106 -7.44 -10.17 2.09
C PHE A 106 -8.62 -10.83 1.36
N ILE A 107 -8.54 -10.89 0.03
CA ILE A 107 -9.44 -11.76 -0.75
C ILE A 107 -8.87 -13.16 -0.57
N TYR A 108 -9.63 -14.00 0.13
CA TYR A 108 -9.30 -15.41 0.40
C TYR A 108 -9.71 -16.28 -0.78
#